data_AF-A0A7X6PB37-F1
#
_entry.id   AF-A0A7X6PB37-F1
#
_cell.length_a   1.000
_cell.length_b   1.000
_cell.length_c   1.000
_cell.angle_alpha   90.00
_cell.angle_beta   90.00
_cell.angle_gamma   90.00
#
_symmetry.space_group_name_H-M   'P 1'
#
loop_
_entity.id
_entity.type
_entity.pdbx_description
1 polymer ?
#
loop_
_entity_poly.entity_id
_entity_poly.type
_entity_poly.pdbx_seq_one_letter_code
_entity_poly.pdbx_strand_id
1 'polypeptide(L)'
;KDKDYLPESSLGKALYQQGKYEESINKLQDALKENDKVPGLNYDLGNAYFRNNQIDNALQAYLNAMLLDPDDENAKANYELALKKKNAIPLQAGMGENNKDQNQQNPPDQSLREEMENRLNALDQKEARDRMAKNPPPYKGKGEKWW
;
A
#
# COMPACT_ATOMS: atom_id res chain seq x y z
N LYS A 1 18.90 -12.69 -2.93
CA LYS A 1 19.45 -11.74 -1.94
C LYS A 1 19.92 -10.55 -2.74
N ASP A 2 19.05 -9.56 -2.92
CA ASP A 2 19.41 -8.17 -3.25
C ASP A 2 18.11 -7.42 -2.98
N LYS A 3 17.89 -7.07 -1.71
CA LYS A 3 16.87 -6.10 -1.35
C LYS A 3 17.46 -4.77 -1.80
N ASP A 4 17.24 -4.41 -3.06
CA ASP A 4 17.80 -3.22 -3.72
C ASP A 4 17.70 -2.00 -2.81
N TYR A 5 18.80 -1.73 -2.12
CA TYR A 5 18.90 -0.72 -1.09
C TYR A 5 19.23 0.59 -1.81
N LEU A 6 18.20 1.26 -2.33
CA LEU A 6 18.40 2.55 -2.95
C LEU A 6 18.95 3.53 -1.90
N PRO A 7 20.07 4.23 -2.15
CA PRO A 7 20.65 5.18 -1.20
C PRO A 7 19.64 6.26 -0.77
N GLU A 8 18.68 6.58 -1.62
CA GLU A 8 17.56 7.49 -1.38
C GLU A 8 16.60 6.97 -0.30
N SER A 9 16.41 5.64 -0.17
CA SER A 9 15.67 5.02 0.93
C SER A 9 16.34 5.32 2.28
N SER A 10 17.67 5.26 2.31
CA SER A 10 18.45 5.52 3.53
C SER A 10 18.34 6.99 3.95
N LEU A 11 18.39 7.90 2.97
CA LEU A 11 18.22 9.33 3.23
C LEU A 11 16.80 9.67 3.70
N GLY A 12 15.77 9.13 3.04
CA GLY A 12 14.38 9.28 3.47
C GLY A 12 14.17 8.82 4.91
N LYS A 13 14.66 7.63 5.26
CA LYS A 13 14.61 7.10 6.64
C LYS A 13 15.33 7.99 7.64
N ALA A 14 16.51 8.50 7.29
CA ALA A 14 17.27 9.38 8.17
C ALA A 14 16.52 10.70 8.42
N LEU A 15 15.90 11.28 7.39
CA LEU A 15 15.07 12.49 7.51
C LEU A 15 13.83 12.22 8.37
N TYR A 16 13.18 11.08 8.19
CA TYR A 16 12.07 10.64 9.04
C TYR A 16 12.47 10.56 10.51
N GLN A 17 13.62 9.92 10.81
CA GLN A 17 14.13 9.80 12.18
C GLN A 17 14.46 11.16 12.82
N GLN A 18 14.84 12.15 12.01
CA GLN A 18 15.06 13.54 12.44
C GLN A 18 13.76 14.34 12.60
N GLY A 19 12.60 13.75 12.32
CA GLY A 19 11.29 14.43 12.36
C GLY A 19 11.02 15.34 11.16
N LYS A 20 11.87 15.30 10.13
CA LYS A 20 11.73 16.09 8.90
C LYS A 20 10.85 15.38 7.89
N TYR A 21 9.57 15.24 8.22
CA TYR A 21 8.66 14.37 7.47
C TYR A 21 8.41 14.85 6.03
N GLU A 22 8.30 16.16 5.80
CA GLU A 22 8.11 16.70 4.45
C GLU A 22 9.33 16.48 3.55
N GLU A 23 10.54 16.70 4.07
CA GLU A 23 11.78 16.37 3.35
C GLU A 23 11.89 14.86 3.09
N SER A 24 11.51 14.03 4.07
CA SER A 24 11.44 12.58 3.91
C SER A 24 10.50 12.16 2.81
N ILE A 25 9.30 12.76 2.72
CA ILE A 25 8.31 12.50 1.68
C ILE A 25 8.91 12.78 0.30
N ASN A 26 9.52 13.95 0.12
CA ASN A 26 10.12 14.33 -1.17
C ASN A 26 11.20 13.33 -1.60
N LYS A 27 12.08 12.91 -0.67
CA LYS A 27 13.15 11.94 -0.98
C LYS A 27 12.62 10.54 -1.28
N LEU A 28 11.59 10.09 -0.58
CA LEU A 28 10.97 8.80 -0.82
C LEU A 28 10.17 8.78 -2.14
N GLN A 29 9.52 9.89 -2.51
CA GLN A 29 8.89 10.03 -3.82
C GLN A 29 9.91 10.00 -4.95
N ASP A 30 11.07 10.67 -4.79
CA ASP A 30 12.15 10.60 -5.77
C ASP A 30 12.68 9.16 -5.90
N ALA A 31 12.86 8.44 -4.79
CA ALA A 31 13.26 7.03 -4.81
C ALA A 31 12.24 6.14 -5.56
N LEU A 32 10.94 6.42 -5.42
CA LEU A 32 9.88 5.69 -6.11
C LEU A 32 9.82 5.98 -7.62
N LYS A 33 10.33 7.13 -8.09
CA LYS A 33 10.46 7.40 -9.54
C LYS A 33 11.49 6.48 -10.20
N GLU A 34 12.53 6.11 -9.45
CA GLU A 34 13.58 5.20 -9.91
C GLU A 34 13.14 3.73 -9.82
N ASN A 35 12.46 3.35 -8.73
CA ASN A 35 11.90 2.01 -8.59
C ASN A 35 10.58 2.03 -7.80
N ASP A 36 9.48 1.89 -8.52
CA ASP A 36 8.11 1.92 -7.98
C ASP A 36 7.68 0.58 -7.33
N LYS A 37 8.47 -0.49 -7.50
CA LYS A 37 8.13 -1.86 -7.05
C LYS A 37 8.82 -2.27 -5.76
N VAL A 38 9.29 -1.32 -4.96
CA VAL A 38 9.88 -1.60 -3.65
C VAL A 38 8.83 -1.42 -2.55
N PRO A 39 8.35 -2.50 -1.91
CA PRO A 39 7.34 -2.41 -0.84
C PRO A 39 7.81 -1.50 0.30
N GLY A 40 9.09 -1.62 0.68
CA GLY A 40 9.71 -0.82 1.74
C GLY A 40 9.65 0.69 1.50
N LEU A 41 9.80 1.16 0.25
CA LEU A 41 9.72 2.59 -0.06
C LEU A 41 8.30 3.12 0.15
N ASN A 42 7.29 2.38 -0.30
CA ASN A 42 5.89 2.72 -0.09
C ASN A 42 5.53 2.68 1.40
N TYR A 43 6.07 1.72 2.16
CA TYR A 43 5.90 1.64 3.61
C TYR A 43 6.50 2.86 4.34
N ASP A 44 7.75 3.21 4.03
CA ASP A 44 8.42 4.37 4.62
C ASP A 44 7.71 5.69 4.25
N LEU A 45 7.21 5.79 3.00
CA LEU A 45 6.46 6.94 2.54
C LEU A 45 5.14 7.07 3.30
N GLY A 46 4.44 5.95 3.53
CA GLY A 46 3.24 5.91 4.36
C GLY A 46 3.51 6.38 5.79
N ASN A 47 4.62 5.94 6.39
CA ASN A 47 5.06 6.39 7.70
C ASN A 47 5.29 7.89 7.74
N ALA A 48 6.00 8.43 6.74
CA ALA A 48 6.29 9.85 6.64
C ALA A 48 5.01 10.68 6.50
N TYR A 49 4.07 10.27 5.62
CA TYR A 49 2.76 10.92 5.49
C TYR A 49 1.93 10.87 6.78
N PHE A 50 1.90 9.72 7.45
CA PHE A 50 1.14 9.55 8.69
C PHE A 50 1.63 10.51 9.78
N ARG A 51 2.95 10.65 9.91
CA ARG A 51 3.59 11.57 10.86
C ARG A 51 3.45 13.04 10.45
N ASN A 52 3.39 13.32 9.15
CA ASN A 52 3.07 14.64 8.60
C ASN A 52 1.56 14.97 8.62
N ASN A 53 0.73 14.12 9.25
CA ASN A 53 -0.73 14.26 9.36
C ASN A 53 -1.49 14.24 8.01
N GLN A 54 -0.85 13.74 6.95
CA GLN A 54 -1.45 13.55 5.63
C GLN A 54 -2.04 12.14 5.53
N ILE A 55 -3.15 11.91 6.24
CA ILE A 55 -3.67 10.56 6.51
C ILE A 55 -4.13 9.83 5.25
N ASP A 56 -4.78 10.51 4.31
CA ASP A 56 -5.22 9.88 3.06
C ASP A 56 -4.04 9.40 2.21
N ASN A 57 -2.97 10.19 2.12
CA ASN A 57 -1.75 9.82 1.41
C ASN A 57 -1.04 8.65 2.11
N ALA A 58 -1.05 8.61 3.44
CA ALA A 58 -0.51 7.49 4.21
C ALA A 58 -1.24 6.18 3.88
N LEU A 59 -2.57 6.21 3.84
CA LEU A 59 -3.40 5.04 3.49
C LEU A 59 -3.07 4.51 2.09
N GLN A 60 -2.92 5.40 1.10
CA GLN A 60 -2.57 5.00 -0.27
C GLN A 60 -1.16 4.40 -0.34
N ALA A 61 -0.19 4.98 0.36
CA ALA A 61 1.18 4.47 0.38
C ALA A 61 1.27 3.09 1.07
N TYR A 62 0.59 2.89 2.21
CA TYR A 62 0.52 1.57 2.83
C TYR A 62 -0.21 0.54 1.97
N LEU A 63 -1.29 0.94 1.29
CA LEU A 63 -1.98 0.07 0.33
C LEU A 63 -1.00 -0.40 -0.76
N ASN A 64 -0.23 0.53 -1.36
CA ASN A 64 0.77 0.16 -2.37
C ASN A 64 1.85 -0.77 -1.81
N ALA A 65 2.30 -0.56 -0.57
CA ALA A 65 3.23 -1.47 0.09
C ALA A 65 2.64 -2.88 0.22
N MET A 66 1.39 -3.00 0.67
CA MET A 66 0.66 -4.27 0.80
C MET A 66 0.36 -4.94 -0.55
N LEU A 67 0.19 -4.18 -1.62
CA LEU A 67 0.03 -4.74 -2.97
C LEU A 67 1.35 -5.32 -3.51
N LEU A 68 2.49 -4.81 -3.06
CA LEU A 68 3.82 -5.30 -3.46
C LEU A 68 4.33 -6.41 -2.55
N ASP A 69 3.98 -6.37 -1.26
CA ASP A 69 4.26 -7.41 -0.26
C ASP A 69 3.01 -7.65 0.61
N PRO A 70 2.13 -8.57 0.18
CA PRO A 70 0.91 -8.92 0.92
C PRO A 70 1.18 -9.53 2.30
N ASP A 71 2.40 -10.02 2.58
CA ASP A 71 2.77 -10.64 3.85
C ASP A 71 3.38 -9.64 4.85
N ASP A 72 3.54 -8.36 4.48
CA ASP A 72 4.06 -7.33 5.38
C ASP A 72 3.03 -6.95 6.46
N GLU A 73 3.15 -7.61 7.62
CA GLU A 73 2.34 -7.34 8.81
C GLU A 73 2.49 -5.90 9.32
N ASN A 74 3.65 -5.26 9.12
CA ASN A 74 3.87 -3.88 9.56
C ASN A 74 3.08 -2.91 8.70
N ALA A 75 3.03 -3.14 7.38
CA ALA A 75 2.23 -2.33 6.46
C ALA A 75 0.73 -2.44 6.80
N LYS A 76 0.24 -3.66 7.07
CA LYS A 76 -1.14 -3.90 7.53
C LYS A 76 -1.45 -3.16 8.84
N ALA A 77 -0.60 -3.32 9.86
CA ALA A 77 -0.81 -2.70 11.16
C ALA A 77 -0.83 -1.16 11.07
N ASN A 78 0.07 -0.57 10.28
CA ASN A 78 0.14 0.87 10.09
C ASN A 78 -1.01 1.41 9.24
N TYR A 79 -1.51 0.66 8.27
CA TYR A 79 -2.73 0.99 7.53
C TYR A 79 -3.94 1.05 8.45
N GLU A 80 -4.13 0.04 9.32
CA GLU A 80 -5.22 0.05 10.31
C GLU A 80 -5.12 1.22 11.28
N LEU A 81 -3.91 1.58 11.71
CA LEU A 81 -3.67 2.74 12.56
C LEU A 81 -4.04 4.04 11.83
N ALA A 82 -3.68 4.16 10.55
CA ALA A 82 -4.07 5.29 9.71
C ALA A 82 -5.59 5.39 9.53
N LEU A 83 -6.30 4.27 9.33
CA LEU A 83 -7.76 4.25 9.27
C LEU A 83 -8.40 4.70 10.58
N LYS A 84 -7.93 4.17 11.72
CA LYS A 84 -8.39 4.61 13.04
C LYS A 84 -8.19 6.10 13.24
N LYS A 85 -7.03 6.63 12.85
CA LYS A 85 -6.74 8.08 12.92
C LYS A 85 -7.66 8.88 12.01
N LYS A 86 -7.94 8.43 10.78
CA LYS A 86 -8.89 9.06 9.87
C LYS A 86 -10.30 9.14 10.46
N ASN A 87 -10.77 8.03 11.05
CA ASN A 87 -12.10 7.95 11.67
C ASN A 87 -12.19 8.71 13.00
N ALA A 88 -11.06 8.86 13.71
CA ALA A 88 -10.96 9.62 14.95
C ALA A 88 -10.84 11.13 14.73
N ILE A 89 -10.63 11.60 13.49
CA ILE A 89 -10.73 13.03 13.16
C ILE A 89 -12.22 13.33 12.92
N PRO A 90 -12.93 14.00 13.84
CA PRO A 90 -14.32 14.36 13.61
C PRO A 90 -14.41 15.37 12.47
N LEU A 91 -14.76 14.91 11.26
CA LEU A 91 -15.39 15.60 10.10
C LEU A 91 -15.15 17.12 9.87
N GLN A 92 -14.05 17.70 10.36
CA GLN A 92 -13.86 19.15 10.44
C GLN A 92 -12.40 19.56 10.27
N ALA A 93 -11.70 18.98 9.29
CA ALA A 93 -10.48 19.57 8.76
C ALA A 93 -10.16 19.02 7.36
N GLY A 94 -10.55 19.77 6.32
CA GLY A 94 -9.86 19.73 5.02
C GLY A 94 -10.45 18.81 3.95
N MET A 95 -11.61 19.18 3.40
CA MET A 95 -11.90 18.87 2.01
C MET A 95 -10.90 19.62 1.11
N GLY A 96 -10.03 18.87 0.42
CA GLY A 96 -9.36 19.30 -0.80
C GLY A 96 -10.11 18.74 -2.00
N GLU A 97 -11.02 19.56 -2.53
CA GLU A 97 -11.74 19.52 -3.80
C GLU A 97 -11.37 18.41 -4.83
N ASN A 98 -12.36 17.56 -5.19
CA ASN A 98 -13.05 17.65 -6.49
C ASN A 98 -14.01 16.46 -6.76
N ASN A 99 -15.17 16.83 -7.31
CA ASN A 99 -16.16 16.01 -8.02
C ASN A 99 -17.18 15.21 -7.20
N LYS A 100 -18.34 15.86 -7.02
CA LYS A 100 -19.70 15.35 -7.28
C LYS A 100 -19.78 13.83 -7.48
N ASP A 101 -20.35 13.12 -6.53
CA ASP A 101 -21.72 12.60 -6.70
C ASP A 101 -22.24 11.97 -5.41
N GLN A 102 -23.55 11.86 -5.40
CA GLN A 102 -24.43 11.67 -4.28
C GLN A 102 -24.29 10.31 -3.59
N ASN A 103 -24.49 10.33 -2.27
CA ASN A 103 -25.39 9.40 -1.57
C ASN A 103 -25.05 7.90 -1.62
N GLN A 104 -24.29 7.44 -0.63
CA GLN A 104 -24.66 6.28 0.20
C GLN A 104 -23.72 6.21 1.40
N GLN A 105 -24.30 6.21 2.59
CA GLN A 105 -23.61 6.01 3.85
C GLN A 105 -23.17 4.55 3.97
N ASN A 106 -22.13 4.16 3.23
CA ASN A 106 -21.20 3.16 3.74
C ASN A 106 -20.11 3.92 4.47
N PRO A 107 -19.75 3.57 5.72
CA PRO A 107 -18.61 4.19 6.37
C PRO A 107 -17.42 4.08 5.40
N PRO A 108 -16.68 5.19 5.13
CA PRO A 108 -15.58 5.18 4.15
C PRO A 108 -14.53 4.09 4.44
N ASP A 109 -14.50 3.58 5.68
CA ASP A 109 -13.74 2.43 6.16
C ASP A 109 -14.12 1.10 5.46
N GLN A 110 -15.41 0.81 5.23
CA GLN A 110 -15.84 -0.45 4.61
C GLN A 110 -15.51 -0.51 3.12
N SER A 111 -15.76 0.58 2.38
CA SER A 111 -15.47 0.60 0.94
C SER A 111 -13.98 0.50 0.63
N LEU A 112 -13.11 1.14 1.45
CA LEU A 112 -11.65 1.05 1.25
C LEU A 112 -11.09 -0.31 1.66
N ARG A 113 -11.60 -0.89 2.75
CA ARG A 113 -11.24 -2.25 3.18
C ARG A 113 -11.68 -3.28 2.16
N GLU A 114 -12.89 -3.17 1.65
CA GLU A 114 -13.42 -4.08 0.63
C GLU A 114 -12.66 -3.91 -0.70
N GLU A 115 -12.31 -2.69 -1.09
CA GLU A 115 -11.43 -2.45 -2.25
C GLU A 115 -10.04 -3.08 -2.04
N MET A 116 -9.48 -2.94 -0.83
CA MET A 116 -8.21 -3.58 -0.46
C MET A 116 -8.31 -5.11 -0.51
N GLU A 117 -9.30 -5.71 0.14
CA GLU A 117 -9.52 -7.16 0.12
C GLU A 117 -9.71 -7.66 -1.31
N ASN A 118 -10.48 -6.94 -2.13
CA ASN A 118 -10.66 -7.28 -3.53
C ASN A 118 -9.35 -7.19 -4.33
N ARG A 119 -8.52 -6.16 -4.11
CA ARG A 119 -7.22 -6.02 -4.77
C ARG A 119 -6.21 -7.07 -4.30
N LEU A 120 -6.17 -7.39 -3.00
CA LEU A 120 -5.33 -8.44 -2.44
C LEU A 120 -5.74 -9.82 -2.96
N ASN A 121 -7.03 -10.13 -2.97
CA ASN A 121 -7.57 -11.36 -3.57
C ASN A 121 -7.25 -11.45 -5.06
N ALA A 122 -7.31 -10.33 -5.80
CA ALA A 122 -6.95 -10.30 -7.21
C ALA A 122 -5.45 -10.54 -7.44
N LEU A 123 -4.58 -10.06 -6.54
CA LEU A 123 -3.15 -10.33 -6.58
C LEU A 123 -2.83 -11.79 -6.27
N ASP A 124 -3.45 -12.38 -5.25
CA ASP A 124 -3.29 -13.81 -4.93
C ASP A 124 -3.71 -14.68 -6.12
N GLN A 125 -4.85 -14.37 -6.75
CA GLN A 125 -5.28 -15.05 -7.98
C GLN A 125 -4.29 -14.85 -9.15
N LYS A 126 -3.76 -13.65 -9.32
CA LYS A 126 -2.78 -13.36 -10.38
C LYS A 126 -1.47 -14.11 -10.13
N GLU A 127 -0.99 -14.11 -8.90
CA GLU A 127 0.23 -14.82 -8.52
C GLU A 127 0.03 -16.34 -8.65
N ALA A 128 -1.12 -16.87 -8.25
CA ALA A 128 -1.48 -18.27 -8.47
C ALA A 128 -1.49 -18.62 -9.97
N ARG A 129 -2.04 -17.75 -10.84
CA ARG A 129 -2.00 -17.92 -12.30
C ARG A 129 -0.57 -17.85 -12.85
N ASP A 130 0.25 -16.91 -12.38
CA ASP A 130 1.64 -16.75 -12.81
C ASP A 130 2.50 -17.94 -12.36
N ARG A 131 2.24 -18.49 -11.16
CA ARG A 131 2.86 -19.74 -10.67
C ARG A 131 2.46 -20.93 -11.53
N MET A 132 1.18 -21.07 -11.88
CA MET A 132 0.70 -22.11 -12.81
C MET A 132 1.31 -21.95 -14.21
N ALA A 133 1.53 -20.73 -14.69
CA ALA A 133 2.17 -20.47 -15.99
C ALA A 133 3.66 -20.81 -16.00
N LYS A 134 4.38 -20.53 -14.90
CA LYS A 134 5.83 -20.81 -14.77
C LYS A 134 6.13 -22.27 -14.46
N ASN A 135 5.27 -22.94 -13.70
CA ASN A 135 5.45 -24.33 -13.31
C ASN A 135 4.12 -25.07 -13.47
N PRO A 136 3.68 -25.29 -14.73
CA PRO A 136 2.44 -26.00 -14.99
C PRO A 136 2.53 -27.41 -14.38
N PRO A 137 1.45 -27.91 -13.74
CA PRO A 137 1.47 -29.28 -13.22
C PRO A 137 1.83 -30.26 -14.35
N PRO A 138 2.62 -31.30 -14.06
CA PRO A 138 3.03 -32.26 -15.09
C PRO A 138 1.77 -32.82 -15.76
N TYR A 139 1.72 -32.68 -17.09
CA TYR A 139 0.58 -33.06 -17.90
C TYR A 139 0.31 -34.57 -17.74
N LYS A 140 -0.64 -34.94 -16.87
CA LYS A 140 -1.18 -36.30 -16.83
C LYS A 140 -2.37 -36.35 -17.78
N GLY A 141 -2.26 -37.26 -18.76
CA GLY A 141 -3.14 -37.32 -19.92
C GLY A 141 -4.64 -37.41 -19.58
N LYS A 142 -5.43 -36.76 -20.45
CA LYS A 142 -6.88 -36.85 -20.67
C LYS A 142 -7.70 -37.41 -19.49
N GLY A 143 -8.22 -36.54 -18.64
CA GLY A 143 -9.42 -36.91 -17.87
C GLY A 143 -9.76 -36.08 -16.64
N GLU A 144 -8.82 -35.40 -15.99
CA GLU A 144 -9.07 -34.86 -14.65
C GLU A 144 -9.04 -33.33 -14.64
N LYS A 145 -10.20 -32.73 -14.33
CA LYS A 145 -10.37 -31.29 -14.17
C LYS A 145 -9.89 -30.88 -12.78
N TRP A 146 -9.11 -29.81 -12.72
CA TRP A 146 -8.68 -29.16 -11.49
C TRP A 146 -9.73 -28.11 -11.12
N TRP A 147 -10.34 -28.24 -9.95
CA TRP A 147 -11.05 -27.17 -9.24
C TRP A 147 -10.42 -27.02 -7.86
#